data_AF-A0A429FDK7-F1
#
_entry.id   AF-A0A429FDK7-F1
#
_cell.length_a   1.000
_cell.length_b   1.000
_cell.length_c   1.000
_cell.angle_alpha   90.00
_cell.angle_beta   90.00
_cell.angle_gamma   90.00
#
_symmetry.space_group_name_H-M   'P 1'
#
loop_
_entity.id
_entity.type
_entity.pdbx_description
1 polymer ?
#
loop_
_entity_poly.entity_id
_entity_poly.type
_entity_poly.pdbx_seq_one_letter_code
_entity_poly.pdbx_strand_id
1 'polypeptide(L)'
;MPEDFRDSRRSFNSSERVALFLAAGGKCGACGSPLLPGWHADHKQAWTHGGPTDVVNGQALCPACNLSKGDRSMGWTGPSLRGWQREALDAYLGSNSDDFLTVATPGAGKTTFALRVAHELLTAGVITRVIVVVPTEHLKVQWADNAHKCGIALDPSTKNADGLENPSDYKGAVLTYAQVASTPDLHRLGCGQRPTLVILDEIHHAGDEKAWGAAVQTAFGPARRRLAMSGTPFRSDNNPIPFVQYGEDGKSQADYSYGYGRAIRDGVCRQVDFHFYDGEMKWQGSDHVTSSANLSAELQRSDASAALETALDPGTGWMRKLLGHADNALRQLRTEVPKAGGLVIAYRGSQARAYAQMLFEITGERPTVVLSEDGPEANAGIEAFAQSTARWLVAVRMVSEGVDVPRLAVGVYATQTKTEMFFRQAVGRFVRRKKDEEHPALIFAPAIAPLRVLAAQVEKEIQHELKLEEEEFEKEQGEESNGQQTFELFARIPIAASEPTFDRAIHGGEEYTPEEHEYAQRMLQQYSFPSSALPSLRQMVREQLGVPQARVTIETPAPAKDANAGTPAFRLRKLKRDEVSRLARRISIVAGLEHAVVQGRINEAMGVRKRADASIKQLETGAAFAHRWLKEIT
;
A
#
# COMPACT_ATOMS: atom_id res chain seq x y z
N MET A 1 -0.37 42.97 -4.45
CA MET A 1 -1.81 43.27 -4.62
C MET A 1 -1.98 43.96 -5.96
N PRO A 2 -2.71 43.38 -6.91
CA PRO A 2 -3.39 44.24 -7.87
C PRO A 2 -4.84 43.81 -8.14
N GLU A 3 -5.72 44.82 -8.14
CA GLU A 3 -7.07 44.92 -8.73
C GLU A 3 -8.16 43.91 -8.29
N ASP A 4 -9.24 44.46 -7.75
CA ASP A 4 -10.45 43.74 -7.29
C ASP A 4 -11.18 43.17 -8.53
N PHE A 5 -10.81 41.95 -8.95
CA PHE A 5 -11.38 41.17 -10.07
C PHE A 5 -12.86 40.75 -9.83
N ARG A 6 -13.66 41.59 -9.17
CA ARG A 6 -15.08 41.32 -8.92
C ARG A 6 -15.89 41.69 -10.15
N ASP A 7 -16.83 40.82 -10.52
CA ASP A 7 -17.82 41.14 -11.55
C ASP A 7 -18.53 42.46 -11.20
N SER A 8 -18.59 43.39 -12.15
CA SER A 8 -19.30 44.66 -12.00
C SER A 8 -20.77 44.51 -11.55
N ARG A 9 -21.39 43.37 -11.83
CA ARG A 9 -22.75 43.04 -11.39
C ARG A 9 -22.68 42.12 -10.17
N ARG A 10 -23.43 42.46 -9.12
CA ARG A 10 -23.64 41.60 -7.94
C ARG A 10 -25.01 40.91 -7.95
N SER A 11 -26.00 41.42 -8.68
CA SER A 11 -27.37 40.92 -8.64
C SER A 11 -27.79 40.30 -9.95
N PHE A 12 -28.43 39.12 -9.88
CA PHE A 12 -29.10 38.49 -11.01
C PHE A 12 -30.30 39.32 -11.48
N ASN A 13 -30.44 39.49 -12.79
CA ASN A 13 -31.59 40.17 -13.39
C ASN A 13 -32.85 39.27 -13.39
N SER A 14 -34.01 39.82 -13.76
CA SER A 14 -35.29 39.10 -13.73
C SER A 14 -35.28 37.82 -14.59
N SER A 15 -34.69 37.84 -15.80
CA SER A 15 -34.61 36.66 -16.65
C SER A 15 -33.70 35.57 -16.06
N GLU A 16 -32.55 35.95 -15.51
CA GLU A 16 -31.61 35.02 -14.85
C GLU A 16 -32.26 34.39 -13.61
N ARG A 17 -33.01 35.16 -12.82
CA ARG A 17 -33.78 34.65 -11.68
C ARG A 17 -34.86 33.65 -12.09
N VAL A 18 -35.56 33.90 -13.19
CA VAL A 18 -36.55 32.94 -13.74
C VAL A 18 -35.86 31.65 -14.18
N ALA A 19 -34.71 31.76 -14.88
CA ALA A 19 -33.94 30.60 -15.30
C ALA A 19 -33.47 29.75 -14.10
N LEU A 20 -32.95 30.38 -13.04
CA LEU A 20 -32.52 29.68 -11.82
C LEU A 20 -33.68 28.98 -11.11
N PHE A 21 -34.86 29.60 -11.06
CA PHE A 21 -36.05 28.99 -10.45
C PHE A 21 -36.55 27.77 -11.24
N LEU A 22 -36.60 27.88 -12.58
CA LEU A 22 -37.01 26.80 -13.47
C LEU A 22 -36.01 25.64 -13.45
N ALA A 23 -34.71 25.93 -13.51
CA ALA A 23 -33.65 24.93 -13.42
C ALA A 23 -33.68 24.16 -12.10
N ALA A 24 -34.08 24.82 -11.01
CA ALA A 24 -34.23 24.19 -9.69
C ALA A 24 -35.57 23.43 -9.53
N GLY A 25 -36.43 23.39 -10.56
CA GLY A 25 -37.73 22.72 -10.50
C GLY A 25 -38.66 23.31 -9.44
N GLY A 26 -38.52 24.60 -9.14
CA GLY A 26 -39.26 25.27 -8.06
C GLY A 26 -38.88 24.80 -6.66
N LYS A 27 -37.73 24.15 -6.47
CA LYS A 27 -37.22 23.67 -5.18
C LYS A 27 -35.91 24.37 -4.81
N CYS A 28 -35.63 24.47 -3.52
CA CYS A 28 -34.40 25.04 -3.01
C CYS A 28 -33.22 24.14 -3.42
N GLY A 29 -32.19 24.73 -4.04
CA GLY A 29 -30.99 24.01 -4.46
C GLY A 29 -30.19 23.40 -3.31
N ALA A 30 -30.37 23.88 -2.07
CA ALA A 30 -29.68 23.35 -0.89
C ALA A 30 -30.52 22.32 -0.11
N CYS A 31 -31.78 22.60 0.20
CA CYS A 31 -32.59 21.75 1.08
C CYS A 31 -33.71 20.96 0.36
N GLY A 32 -33.90 21.18 -0.93
CA GLY A 32 -34.92 20.50 -1.73
C GLY A 32 -36.38 20.89 -1.44
N SER A 33 -36.63 21.78 -0.46
CA SER A 33 -37.98 22.25 -0.14
C SER A 33 -38.55 23.17 -1.24
N PRO A 34 -39.87 23.20 -1.46
CA PRO A 34 -40.48 24.12 -2.42
C PRO A 34 -40.10 25.58 -2.15
N LEU A 35 -39.73 26.31 -3.21
CA LEU A 35 -39.38 27.74 -3.13
C LEU A 35 -40.65 28.58 -3.04
N LEU A 36 -40.84 29.25 -1.91
CA LEU A 36 -41.92 30.19 -1.69
C LEU A 36 -41.56 31.60 -2.21
N PRO A 37 -42.56 32.50 -2.37
CA PRO A 37 -42.29 33.91 -2.60
C PRO A 37 -41.29 34.47 -1.58
N GLY A 38 -40.25 35.16 -2.05
CA GLY A 38 -39.14 35.64 -1.21
C GLY A 38 -37.87 34.79 -1.26
N TRP A 39 -37.77 33.81 -2.15
CA TRP A 39 -36.53 33.07 -2.40
C TRP A 39 -35.40 33.95 -2.99
N HIS A 40 -34.16 33.50 -2.79
CA HIS A 40 -32.94 34.21 -3.16
C HIS A 40 -32.23 33.54 -4.34
N ALA A 41 -31.91 34.34 -5.35
CA ALA A 41 -30.91 33.96 -6.36
C ALA A 41 -29.54 34.30 -5.77
N ASP A 42 -28.77 33.25 -5.51
CA ASP A 42 -27.50 33.31 -4.79
C ASP A 42 -26.38 32.73 -5.66
N HIS A 43 -25.14 33.17 -5.45
CA HIS A 43 -23.99 32.64 -6.16
C HIS A 43 -23.43 31.40 -5.47
N LYS A 44 -23.20 30.32 -6.21
CA LYS A 44 -22.50 29.12 -5.73
C LYS A 44 -21.10 29.50 -5.22
N GLN A 45 -20.33 30.22 -6.03
CA GLN A 45 -19.15 30.98 -5.59
C GLN A 45 -19.56 32.42 -5.30
N ALA A 46 -19.51 32.81 -4.03
CA ALA A 46 -19.87 34.15 -3.59
C ALA A 46 -19.17 35.25 -4.40
N TRP A 47 -19.94 36.26 -4.80
CA TRP A 47 -19.44 37.44 -5.51
C TRP A 47 -18.31 38.17 -4.75
N THR A 48 -18.36 38.20 -3.42
CA THR A 48 -17.31 38.78 -2.55
C THR A 48 -15.95 38.08 -2.72
N HIS A 49 -15.98 36.80 -3.14
CA HIS A 49 -14.83 35.94 -3.42
C HIS A 49 -14.54 35.80 -4.94
N GLY A 50 -14.99 36.77 -5.75
CA GLY A 50 -14.69 36.84 -7.18
C GLY A 50 -15.56 35.94 -8.07
N GLY A 51 -16.64 35.37 -7.55
CA GLY A 51 -17.59 34.60 -8.38
C GLY A 51 -18.35 35.51 -9.37
N PRO A 52 -18.43 35.15 -10.66
CA PRO A 52 -19.14 35.95 -11.66
C PRO A 52 -20.66 35.90 -11.44
N THR A 53 -21.37 36.96 -11.81
CA THR A 53 -22.84 37.01 -11.74
C THR A 53 -23.41 36.54 -13.08
N ASP A 54 -23.52 35.23 -13.22
CA ASP A 54 -24.14 34.55 -14.36
C ASP A 54 -24.96 33.33 -13.90
N VAL A 55 -25.88 32.85 -14.75
CA VAL A 55 -26.77 31.73 -14.41
C VAL A 55 -26.04 30.41 -14.13
N VAL A 56 -24.79 30.25 -14.57
CA VAL A 56 -23.99 29.04 -14.32
C VAL A 56 -23.52 29.02 -12.86
N ASN A 57 -23.03 30.17 -12.38
CA ASN A 57 -22.67 30.39 -10.98
C ASN A 57 -23.89 30.70 -10.09
N GLY A 58 -25.10 30.81 -10.64
CA GLY A 58 -26.32 31.06 -9.87
C GLY A 58 -26.98 29.78 -9.31
N GLN A 59 -27.70 29.93 -8.21
CA GLN A 59 -28.59 28.92 -7.63
C GLN A 59 -29.80 29.57 -6.95
N ALA A 60 -30.88 28.82 -6.78
CA ALA A 60 -32.10 29.27 -6.13
C ALA A 60 -32.21 28.71 -4.70
N LEU A 61 -32.17 29.58 -3.69
CA LEU A 61 -32.19 29.19 -2.27
C LEU A 61 -33.39 29.76 -1.53
N CYS A 62 -33.91 29.00 -0.56
CA CYS A 62 -34.86 29.53 0.41
C CYS A 62 -34.15 30.52 1.37
N PRO A 63 -34.88 31.43 2.05
CA PRO A 63 -34.29 32.41 2.96
C PRO A 63 -33.39 31.81 4.03
N ALA A 64 -33.79 30.68 4.63
CA ALA A 64 -32.99 30.01 5.67
C ALA A 64 -31.66 29.46 5.12
N CYS A 65 -31.67 28.81 3.95
CA CYS A 65 -30.46 28.29 3.32
C CYS A 65 -29.56 29.43 2.83
N ASN A 66 -30.13 30.49 2.28
CA ASN A 66 -29.38 31.68 1.85
C ASN A 66 -28.68 32.36 3.04
N LEU A 67 -29.40 32.54 4.15
CA LEU A 67 -28.85 33.13 5.37
C LEU A 67 -27.77 32.24 6.01
N SER A 68 -28.00 30.91 6.04
CA SER A 68 -27.04 29.93 6.55
C SER A 68 -25.75 29.92 5.74
N LYS A 69 -25.85 30.00 4.40
CA LYS A 69 -24.70 30.10 3.50
C LYS A 69 -23.93 31.41 3.73
N GLY A 70 -24.61 32.55 3.67
CA GLY A 70 -23.96 33.87 3.74
C GLY A 70 -23.02 34.12 2.56
N ASP A 71 -21.88 34.76 2.83
CA ASP A 71 -20.82 35.05 1.83
C ASP A 71 -19.85 33.88 1.63
N ARG A 72 -20.08 32.74 2.29
CA ARG A 72 -19.32 31.52 2.07
C ARG A 72 -19.61 31.04 0.66
N SER A 73 -18.62 31.21 -0.22
CA SER A 73 -18.51 30.37 -1.41
C SER A 73 -18.34 28.94 -0.92
N MET A 74 -19.22 28.01 -1.30
CA MET A 74 -18.84 26.58 -1.34
C MET A 74 -17.92 26.36 -2.55
N GLY A 75 -16.88 27.19 -2.62
CA GLY A 75 -15.82 27.10 -3.58
C GLY A 75 -14.75 26.25 -2.96
N TRP A 76 -14.30 25.25 -3.70
CA TRP A 76 -13.18 24.42 -3.31
C TRP A 76 -11.95 25.30 -3.01
N THR A 77 -11.52 25.33 -1.74
CA THR A 77 -10.30 26.07 -1.31
C THR A 77 -9.05 25.20 -1.32
N GLY A 78 -9.20 23.91 -1.64
CA GLY A 78 -8.09 22.98 -1.74
C GLY A 78 -7.26 23.17 -3.01
N PRO A 79 -6.18 22.38 -3.16
CA PRO A 79 -5.32 22.45 -4.35
C PRO A 79 -6.06 21.98 -5.61
N SER A 80 -5.59 22.42 -6.78
CA SER A 80 -6.11 21.92 -8.07
C SER A 80 -5.89 20.41 -8.19
N LEU A 81 -6.89 19.70 -8.72
CA LEU A 81 -6.80 18.26 -8.93
C LEU A 81 -5.77 17.92 -10.03
N ARG A 82 -5.01 16.85 -9.80
CA ARG A 82 -4.20 16.14 -10.81
C ARG A 82 -5.12 15.45 -11.83
N GLY A 83 -4.59 15.08 -13.00
CA GLY A 83 -5.34 14.41 -14.07
C GLY A 83 -6.11 13.19 -13.55
N TRP A 84 -5.41 12.26 -12.92
CA TRP A 84 -6.03 11.06 -12.35
C TRP A 84 -7.09 11.35 -11.28
N GLN A 85 -6.92 12.41 -10.47
CA GLN A 85 -7.88 12.76 -9.41
C GLN A 85 -9.17 13.31 -10.02
N ARG A 86 -9.09 14.00 -11.17
CA ARG A 86 -10.25 14.46 -11.92
C ARG A 86 -10.98 13.30 -12.56
N GLU A 87 -10.26 12.40 -13.23
CA GLU A 87 -10.85 11.19 -13.82
C GLU A 87 -11.53 10.32 -12.76
N ALA A 88 -10.88 10.09 -11.61
CA ALA A 88 -11.47 9.36 -10.50
C ALA A 88 -12.72 10.05 -9.94
N LEU A 89 -12.73 11.39 -9.90
CA LEU A 89 -13.89 12.16 -9.47
C LEU A 89 -15.05 12.03 -10.47
N ASP A 90 -14.76 12.11 -11.77
CA ASP A 90 -15.76 11.95 -12.82
C ASP A 90 -16.34 10.52 -12.80
N ALA A 91 -15.50 9.50 -12.61
CA ALA A 91 -15.93 8.12 -12.42
C ALA A 91 -16.80 7.94 -11.17
N TYR A 92 -16.38 8.53 -10.05
CA TYR A 92 -17.16 8.50 -8.80
C TYR A 92 -18.54 9.11 -8.99
N LEU A 93 -18.61 10.34 -9.51
CA LEU A 93 -19.85 11.08 -9.71
C LEU A 93 -20.75 10.40 -10.76
N GLY A 94 -20.17 9.80 -11.80
CA GLY A 94 -20.88 9.06 -12.83
C GLY A 94 -21.46 7.72 -12.37
N SER A 95 -20.77 7.01 -11.45
CA SER A 95 -21.23 5.72 -10.93
C SER A 95 -22.52 5.82 -10.12
N ASN A 96 -22.70 6.94 -9.41
CA ASN A 96 -23.77 7.17 -8.43
C ASN A 96 -23.91 6.05 -7.36
N SER A 97 -22.89 5.19 -7.22
CA SER A 97 -22.87 4.03 -6.32
C SER A 97 -22.81 4.49 -4.86
N ASP A 98 -23.34 3.65 -3.97
CA ASP A 98 -23.17 3.86 -2.53
C ASP A 98 -21.78 3.47 -2.05
N ASP A 99 -21.12 2.54 -2.76
CA ASP A 99 -19.79 2.03 -2.47
C ASP A 99 -18.85 2.32 -3.65
N PHE A 100 -17.68 2.88 -3.36
CA PHE A 100 -16.66 3.15 -4.38
C PHE A 100 -15.26 2.87 -3.83
N LEU A 101 -14.52 1.96 -4.45
CA LEU A 101 -13.15 1.61 -4.12
C LEU A 101 -12.17 2.30 -5.09
N THR A 102 -11.32 3.15 -4.54
CA THR A 102 -10.19 3.76 -5.24
C THR A 102 -8.88 3.12 -4.80
N VAL A 103 -8.20 2.44 -5.71
CA VAL A 103 -6.84 1.94 -5.50
C VAL A 103 -5.88 2.89 -6.18
N ALA A 104 -5.04 3.58 -5.41
CA ALA A 104 -4.09 4.54 -5.97
C ALA A 104 -2.75 4.43 -5.28
N THR A 105 -1.67 4.44 -6.07
CA THR A 105 -0.31 4.23 -5.57
C THR A 105 0.05 5.14 -4.39
N PRO A 106 0.82 4.68 -3.39
CA PRO A 106 1.25 5.51 -2.27
C PRO A 106 1.88 6.84 -2.75
N GLY A 107 1.49 7.95 -2.13
CA GLY A 107 1.98 9.28 -2.52
C GLY A 107 1.25 9.94 -3.71
N ALA A 108 0.30 9.26 -4.37
CA ALA A 108 -0.46 9.81 -5.48
C ALA A 108 -1.38 11.01 -5.12
N GLY A 109 -1.66 11.22 -3.82
CA GLY A 109 -2.52 12.30 -3.32
C GLY A 109 -3.97 11.89 -3.08
N LYS A 110 -4.21 10.69 -2.53
CA LYS A 110 -5.55 10.14 -2.26
C LYS A 110 -6.42 11.05 -1.38
N THR A 111 -5.83 11.66 -0.35
CA THR A 111 -6.53 12.56 0.58
C THR A 111 -7.18 13.75 -0.14
N THR A 112 -6.49 14.39 -1.09
CA THR A 112 -7.05 15.50 -1.87
C THR A 112 -8.25 15.06 -2.69
N PHE A 113 -8.17 13.90 -3.32
CA PHE A 113 -9.29 13.32 -4.08
C PHE A 113 -10.50 13.06 -3.16
N ALA A 114 -10.31 12.40 -2.02
CA ALA A 114 -11.39 12.10 -1.08
C ALA A 114 -12.06 13.35 -0.52
N LEU A 115 -11.27 14.37 -0.18
CA LEU A 115 -11.80 15.65 0.29
C LEU A 115 -12.55 16.40 -0.81
N ARG A 116 -12.14 16.25 -2.07
CA ARG A 116 -12.89 16.79 -3.20
C ARG A 116 -14.22 16.10 -3.38
N VAL A 117 -14.27 14.77 -3.30
CA VAL A 117 -15.53 14.01 -3.30
C VAL A 117 -16.45 14.49 -2.17
N ALA A 118 -15.92 14.64 -0.95
CA ALA A 118 -16.67 15.16 0.19
C ALA A 118 -17.22 16.57 -0.07
N HIS A 119 -16.42 17.46 -0.67
CA HIS A 119 -16.83 18.80 -1.03
C HIS A 119 -17.98 18.80 -2.04
N GLU A 120 -17.89 18.02 -3.13
CA GLU A 120 -18.95 17.92 -4.14
C GLU A 120 -20.26 17.41 -3.54
N LEU A 121 -20.20 16.36 -2.70
CA LEU A 121 -21.38 15.77 -2.08
C LEU A 121 -22.02 16.69 -1.02
N LEU A 122 -21.22 17.43 -0.24
CA LEU A 122 -21.72 18.46 0.68
C LEU A 122 -22.37 19.60 -0.09
N THR A 123 -21.75 20.04 -1.18
CA THR A 123 -22.22 21.14 -2.01
C THR A 123 -23.55 20.80 -2.69
N ALA A 124 -23.69 19.57 -3.17
CA ALA A 124 -24.90 19.05 -3.78
C ALA A 124 -26.00 18.67 -2.76
N GLY A 125 -25.73 18.75 -1.45
CA GLY A 125 -26.69 18.36 -0.40
C GLY A 125 -26.97 16.86 -0.33
N VAL A 126 -26.17 16.02 -1.01
CA VAL A 126 -26.31 14.54 -0.97
C VAL A 126 -25.96 14.01 0.42
N ILE A 127 -25.00 14.64 1.08
CA ILE A 127 -24.60 14.35 2.44
C ILE A 127 -24.66 15.62 3.29
N THR A 128 -24.77 15.44 4.60
CA THR A 128 -24.71 16.52 5.60
C THR A 128 -23.57 16.32 6.58
N ARG A 129 -22.93 15.14 6.57
CA ARG A 129 -21.86 14.75 7.48
C ARG A 129 -20.78 13.94 6.78
N VAL A 130 -19.53 14.11 7.20
CA VAL A 130 -18.37 13.33 6.74
C VAL A 130 -17.75 12.61 7.92
N ILE A 131 -17.49 11.31 7.80
CA ILE A 131 -16.70 10.53 8.75
C ILE A 131 -15.50 9.98 8.01
N VAL A 132 -14.30 10.27 8.50
CA VAL A 132 -13.07 9.70 7.95
C VAL A 132 -12.57 8.66 8.95
N VAL A 133 -12.22 7.47 8.49
CA VAL A 133 -11.63 6.40 9.30
C VAL A 133 -10.21 6.15 8.83
N VAL A 134 -9.26 6.20 9.77
CA VAL A 134 -7.82 6.08 9.52
C VAL A 134 -7.20 4.97 10.39
N PRO A 135 -6.04 4.41 10.03
CA PRO A 135 -5.41 3.36 10.83
C PRO A 135 -4.82 3.82 12.17
N THR A 136 -4.35 5.06 12.27
CA THR A 136 -3.60 5.53 13.45
C THR A 136 -4.08 6.88 13.97
N GLU A 137 -3.91 7.16 15.27
CA GLU A 137 -4.33 8.43 15.90
C GLU A 137 -3.67 9.67 15.27
N HIS A 138 -2.39 9.57 14.90
CA HIS A 138 -1.67 10.68 14.26
C HIS A 138 -2.32 11.12 12.94
N LEU A 139 -2.84 10.17 12.16
CA LEU A 139 -3.51 10.47 10.89
C LEU A 139 -4.79 11.29 11.09
N LYS A 140 -5.42 11.25 12.27
CA LYS A 140 -6.65 12.03 12.54
C LYS A 140 -6.40 13.53 12.40
N VAL A 141 -5.32 14.01 13.02
CA VAL A 141 -4.94 15.43 12.98
C VAL A 141 -4.55 15.82 11.56
N GLN A 142 -3.74 15.01 10.88
CA GLN A 142 -3.32 15.30 9.51
C GLN A 142 -4.51 15.38 8.52
N TRP A 143 -5.48 14.47 8.65
CA TRP A 143 -6.70 14.50 7.85
C TRP A 143 -7.56 15.72 8.17
N ALA A 144 -7.71 16.07 9.45
CA ALA A 144 -8.43 17.28 9.86
C ALA A 144 -7.78 18.55 9.32
N ASP A 145 -6.45 18.68 9.38
CA ASP A 145 -5.70 19.82 8.83
C ASP A 145 -5.85 19.93 7.31
N ASN A 146 -5.79 18.80 6.59
CA ASN A 146 -5.99 18.77 5.15
C ASN A 146 -7.43 19.11 4.77
N ALA A 147 -8.41 18.61 5.53
CA ALA A 147 -9.82 18.94 5.34
C ALA A 147 -10.08 20.43 5.58
N HIS A 148 -9.48 21.00 6.63
CA HIS A 148 -9.59 22.42 6.96
C HIS A 148 -9.08 23.31 5.81
N LYS A 149 -7.92 22.98 5.23
CA LYS A 149 -7.41 23.67 4.02
C LYS A 149 -8.36 23.61 2.83
N CYS A 150 -9.19 22.56 2.76
CA CYS A 150 -10.21 22.37 1.73
C CYS A 150 -11.60 22.91 2.11
N GLY A 151 -11.71 23.64 3.24
CA GLY A 151 -12.97 24.25 3.70
C GLY A 151 -13.91 23.29 4.44
N ILE A 152 -13.43 22.12 4.85
CA ILE A 152 -14.21 21.11 5.57
C ILE A 152 -13.67 20.99 7.00
N ALA A 153 -14.43 21.48 7.99
CA ALA A 153 -14.07 21.31 9.38
C ALA A 153 -14.40 19.89 9.86
N LEU A 154 -13.37 19.09 10.18
CA LEU A 154 -13.50 17.76 10.79
C LEU A 154 -12.85 17.77 12.17
N ASP A 155 -13.49 17.12 13.15
CA ASP A 155 -12.98 17.00 14.51
C ASP A 155 -12.06 15.77 14.64
N PRO A 156 -10.76 15.93 14.97
CA PRO A 156 -9.86 14.81 15.23
C PRO A 156 -9.90 14.34 16.69
N SER A 157 -10.58 15.06 17.59
CA SER A 157 -10.56 14.82 19.04
C SER A 157 -11.75 14.01 19.56
N THR A 158 -12.74 13.75 18.71
CA THR A 158 -13.97 13.02 19.05
C THR A 158 -13.69 11.68 19.73
N LYS A 159 -14.36 11.42 20.86
CA LYS A 159 -14.35 10.14 21.56
C LYS A 159 -15.74 9.53 21.56
N ASN A 160 -15.82 8.19 21.58
CA ASN A 160 -17.11 7.50 21.65
C ASN A 160 -17.92 7.83 22.92
N ALA A 161 -17.23 8.21 24.01
CA ALA A 161 -17.86 8.64 25.26
C ALA A 161 -18.63 9.96 25.13
N ASP A 162 -18.29 10.79 24.14
CA ASP A 162 -18.93 12.09 23.88
C ASP A 162 -20.26 11.91 23.10
N GLY A 163 -20.56 10.69 22.65
CA GLY A 163 -21.79 10.35 21.92
C GLY A 163 -21.70 10.65 20.42
N LEU A 164 -22.84 11.03 19.82
CA LEU A 164 -22.99 11.27 18.38
C LEU A 164 -22.79 12.73 17.95
N GLU A 165 -22.73 13.64 18.92
CA GLU A 165 -22.78 15.07 18.67
C GLU A 165 -21.37 15.63 18.49
N ASN A 166 -21.06 16.01 17.25
CA ASN A 166 -19.98 16.96 17.03
C ASN A 166 -20.51 18.37 17.31
N PRO A 167 -19.68 19.26 17.87
CA PRO A 167 -20.05 20.66 18.02
C PRO A 167 -20.48 21.27 16.66
N SER A 168 -21.39 22.24 16.68
CA SER A 168 -22.12 22.71 15.48
C SER A 168 -21.26 23.35 14.38
N ASP A 169 -20.01 23.68 14.70
CA ASP A 169 -18.96 24.18 13.84
C ASP A 169 -18.29 23.09 12.98
N TYR A 170 -18.39 21.81 13.34
CA TYR A 170 -17.83 20.71 12.57
C TYR A 170 -18.83 20.08 11.59
N LYS A 171 -18.33 19.68 10.42
CA LYS A 171 -19.08 18.89 9.41
C LYS A 171 -18.92 17.38 9.61
N GLY A 172 -18.10 16.97 10.56
CA GLY A 172 -17.68 15.58 10.64
C GLY A 172 -16.58 15.33 11.65
N ALA A 173 -16.11 14.08 11.70
CA ALA A 173 -15.02 13.66 12.59
C ALA A 173 -14.04 12.75 11.83
N VAL A 174 -12.82 12.66 12.36
CA VAL A 174 -11.83 11.68 11.95
C VAL A 174 -11.62 10.69 13.09
N LEU A 175 -11.76 9.40 12.83
CA LEU A 175 -11.75 8.31 13.81
C LEU A 175 -10.74 7.23 13.42
N THR A 176 -10.26 6.45 14.38
CA THR A 176 -9.49 5.23 14.08
C THR A 176 -10.38 4.01 13.85
N TYR A 177 -9.87 3.02 13.11
CA TYR A 177 -10.52 1.70 13.02
C TYR A 177 -10.77 1.08 14.40
N ALA A 178 -9.82 1.21 15.33
CA ALA A 178 -9.96 0.74 16.70
C ALA A 178 -11.08 1.47 17.47
N GLN A 179 -11.19 2.80 17.32
CA GLN A 179 -12.30 3.58 17.89
C GLN A 179 -13.65 3.09 17.38
N VAL A 180 -13.78 2.92 16.06
CA VAL A 180 -15.02 2.40 15.45
C VAL A 180 -15.34 1.00 15.96
N ALA A 181 -14.33 0.13 16.03
CA ALA A 181 -14.47 -1.25 16.47
C ALA A 181 -14.92 -1.38 17.93
N SER A 182 -14.56 -0.43 18.78
CA SER A 182 -14.95 -0.43 20.20
C SER A 182 -16.43 -0.12 20.42
N THR A 183 -17.11 0.57 19.50
CA THR A 183 -18.53 0.94 19.65
C THR A 183 -19.24 1.06 18.29
N PRO A 184 -19.39 -0.04 17.51
CA PRO A 184 -19.91 0.02 16.15
C PRO A 184 -21.37 0.52 16.07
N ASP A 185 -22.21 0.16 17.05
CA ASP A 185 -23.63 0.56 17.06
C ASP A 185 -23.84 2.07 17.25
N LEU A 186 -22.90 2.75 17.94
CA LEU A 186 -22.92 4.21 18.05
C LEU A 186 -22.82 4.82 16.65
N HIS A 187 -21.79 4.43 15.89
CA HIS A 187 -21.57 4.95 14.54
C HIS A 187 -22.70 4.56 13.58
N ARG A 188 -23.27 3.36 13.75
CA ARG A 188 -24.44 2.88 13.01
C ARG A 188 -25.65 3.77 13.22
N LEU A 189 -25.97 4.09 14.47
CA LEU A 189 -27.06 5.00 14.84
C LEU A 189 -26.84 6.38 14.21
N GLY A 190 -25.62 6.92 14.31
CA GLY A 190 -25.29 8.21 13.71
C GLY A 190 -25.49 8.23 12.19
N CYS A 191 -25.01 7.20 11.49
CA CYS A 191 -25.16 7.10 10.03
C CYS A 191 -26.63 6.96 9.61
N GLY A 192 -27.47 6.29 10.43
CA GLY A 192 -28.91 6.21 10.20
C GLY A 192 -29.66 7.53 10.44
N GLN A 193 -29.14 8.43 11.29
CA GLN A 193 -29.78 9.71 11.60
C GLN A 193 -29.46 10.83 10.61
N ARG A 194 -28.27 10.80 10.00
CA ARG A 194 -27.81 11.87 9.10
C ARG A 194 -27.19 11.28 7.83
N PRO A 195 -27.53 11.78 6.64
CA PRO A 195 -26.86 11.41 5.39
C PRO A 195 -25.35 11.63 5.52
N THR A 196 -24.60 10.53 5.62
CA THR A 196 -23.16 10.55 5.95
C THR A 196 -22.35 9.95 4.81
N LEU A 197 -21.28 10.65 4.39
CA LEU A 197 -20.18 10.04 3.64
C LEU A 197 -19.19 9.44 4.62
N VAL A 198 -18.83 8.18 4.43
CA VAL A 198 -17.75 7.54 5.16
C VAL A 198 -16.57 7.37 4.22
N ILE A 199 -15.42 7.92 4.58
CA ILE A 199 -14.15 7.74 3.88
C ILE A 199 -13.33 6.73 4.69
N LEU A 200 -12.97 5.62 4.08
CA LEU A 200 -12.20 4.53 4.68
C LEU A 200 -10.78 4.57 4.10
N ASP A 201 -9.86 5.23 4.79
CA ASP A 201 -8.47 5.36 4.35
C ASP A 201 -7.66 4.12 4.72
N GLU A 202 -6.85 3.65 3.76
CA GLU A 202 -6.11 2.39 3.85
C GLU A 202 -7.01 1.24 4.35
N ILE A 203 -8.15 1.05 3.68
CA ILE A 203 -9.22 0.10 4.07
C ILE A 203 -8.72 -1.34 4.22
N HIS A 204 -7.58 -1.68 3.63
CA HIS A 204 -6.94 -2.97 3.85
C HIS A 204 -6.71 -3.26 5.33
N HIS A 205 -6.53 -2.26 6.21
CA HIS A 205 -6.45 -2.45 7.66
C HIS A 205 -7.73 -3.02 8.28
N ALA A 206 -8.91 -2.74 7.71
CA ALA A 206 -10.15 -3.37 8.15
C ALA A 206 -10.15 -4.90 7.92
N GLY A 207 -9.29 -5.40 7.04
CA GLY A 207 -9.06 -6.83 6.85
C GLY A 207 -8.00 -7.43 7.80
N ASP A 208 -7.17 -6.62 8.47
CA ASP A 208 -6.03 -7.10 9.30
C ASP A 208 -6.52 -7.86 10.52
N GLU A 209 -7.60 -7.36 11.10
CA GLU A 209 -8.28 -7.99 12.21
C GLU A 209 -9.73 -8.26 11.81
N LYS A 210 -10.13 -9.53 11.88
CA LYS A 210 -11.52 -9.95 11.62
C LYS A 210 -12.55 -9.15 12.44
N ALA A 211 -12.15 -8.71 13.63
CA ALA A 211 -12.97 -7.86 14.51
C ALA A 211 -13.21 -6.47 13.91
N TRP A 212 -12.20 -5.84 13.30
CA TRP A 212 -12.34 -4.51 12.70
C TRP A 212 -13.24 -4.56 11.47
N GLY A 213 -13.06 -5.57 10.61
CA GLY A 213 -13.90 -5.74 9.41
C GLY A 213 -15.39 -5.86 9.74
N ALA A 214 -15.74 -6.75 10.66
CA ALA A 214 -17.13 -6.93 11.10
C ALA A 214 -17.72 -5.66 11.74
N ALA A 215 -16.91 -4.95 12.54
CA ALA A 215 -17.36 -3.73 13.20
C ALA A 215 -17.56 -2.58 12.21
N VAL A 216 -16.65 -2.38 11.25
CA VAL A 216 -16.75 -1.39 10.17
C VAL A 216 -18.00 -1.64 9.32
N GLN A 217 -18.25 -2.90 8.96
CA GLN A 217 -19.46 -3.28 8.21
C GLN A 217 -20.73 -2.94 8.98
N THR A 218 -20.78 -3.24 10.27
CA THR A 218 -21.91 -2.94 11.15
C THR A 218 -22.11 -1.43 11.32
N ALA A 219 -21.03 -0.70 11.61
CA ALA A 219 -21.01 0.73 11.88
C ALA A 219 -21.47 1.57 10.68
N PHE A 220 -21.06 1.21 9.47
CA PHE A 220 -21.23 2.08 8.30
C PHE A 220 -22.17 1.54 7.23
N GLY A 221 -22.80 0.38 7.46
CA GLY A 221 -23.87 -0.13 6.59
C GLY A 221 -24.96 0.90 6.25
N PRO A 222 -25.46 1.72 7.20
CA PRO A 222 -26.45 2.76 6.92
C PRO A 222 -25.93 4.04 6.25
N ALA A 223 -24.62 4.15 5.99
CA ALA A 223 -24.06 5.36 5.40
C ALA A 223 -24.65 5.65 4.01
N ARG A 224 -24.78 6.94 3.68
CA ARG A 224 -25.35 7.40 2.40
C ARG A 224 -24.40 7.16 1.23
N ARG A 225 -23.10 7.29 1.48
CA ARG A 225 -21.99 7.02 0.56
C ARG A 225 -20.79 6.48 1.33
N ARG A 226 -20.00 5.62 0.71
CA ARG A 226 -18.78 5.02 1.25
C ARG A 226 -17.68 5.09 0.19
N LEU A 227 -16.61 5.81 0.50
CA LEU A 227 -15.42 5.90 -0.33
C LEU A 227 -14.29 5.12 0.35
N ALA A 228 -13.98 3.96 -0.21
CA ALA A 228 -12.88 3.12 0.23
C ALA A 228 -11.61 3.48 -0.55
N MET A 229 -10.48 3.60 0.14
CA MET A 229 -9.19 3.89 -0.49
C MET A 229 -8.11 2.93 -0.04
N SER A 230 -7.23 2.51 -0.95
CA SER A 230 -6.05 1.70 -0.61
C SER A 230 -4.85 2.04 -1.48
N GLY A 231 -3.66 2.01 -0.90
CA GLY A 231 -2.38 2.03 -1.62
C GLY A 231 -1.97 0.68 -2.22
N THR A 232 -2.53 -0.42 -1.71
CA THR A 232 -2.20 -1.79 -2.12
C THR A 232 -3.50 -2.58 -2.28
N PRO A 233 -3.83 -3.07 -3.49
CA PRO A 233 -5.10 -3.78 -3.71
C PRO A 233 -5.15 -5.17 -3.06
N PHE A 234 -4.00 -5.73 -2.66
CA PHE A 234 -3.88 -7.14 -2.31
C PHE A 234 -3.81 -7.41 -0.81
N ARG A 235 -4.55 -8.44 -0.39
CA ARG A 235 -4.25 -9.26 0.79
C ARG A 235 -4.20 -10.74 0.38
N SER A 236 -3.44 -11.53 1.14
CA SER A 236 -3.26 -12.97 0.94
C SER A 236 -4.00 -13.82 1.99
N ASP A 237 -4.77 -13.19 2.87
CA ASP A 237 -5.68 -13.85 3.81
C ASP A 237 -7.12 -13.80 3.28
N ASN A 238 -7.84 -14.91 3.46
CA ASN A 238 -9.19 -15.15 2.91
C ASN A 238 -10.32 -14.31 3.55
N ASN A 239 -10.01 -13.20 4.22
CA ASN A 239 -11.02 -12.37 4.87
C ASN A 239 -11.45 -11.24 3.94
N PRO A 240 -12.73 -11.15 3.54
CA PRO A 240 -13.21 -10.08 2.69
C PRO A 240 -13.14 -8.74 3.42
N ILE A 241 -12.66 -7.72 2.72
CA ILE A 241 -12.65 -6.33 3.16
C ILE A 241 -14.09 -5.80 3.05
N PRO A 242 -14.63 -5.15 4.09
CA PRO A 242 -15.98 -4.59 4.04
C PRO A 242 -16.14 -3.61 2.88
N PHE A 243 -17.30 -3.66 2.21
CA PHE A 243 -17.68 -2.74 1.13
C PHE A 243 -16.81 -2.86 -0.14
N VAL A 244 -16.00 -3.91 -0.25
CA VAL A 244 -15.20 -4.22 -1.45
C VAL A 244 -15.83 -5.40 -2.19
N GLN A 245 -15.94 -5.25 -3.51
CA GLN A 245 -16.38 -6.33 -4.39
C GLN A 245 -15.18 -7.20 -4.78
N TYR A 246 -15.44 -8.49 -4.99
CA TYR A 246 -14.44 -9.47 -5.37
C TYR A 246 -14.86 -10.14 -6.67
N GLY A 247 -13.91 -10.27 -7.60
CA GLY A 247 -14.11 -11.02 -8.83
C GLY A 247 -14.22 -12.53 -8.59
N GLU A 248 -14.51 -13.28 -9.65
CA GLU A 248 -14.58 -14.76 -9.61
C GLU A 248 -13.25 -15.40 -9.20
N ASP A 249 -12.14 -14.69 -9.40
CA ASP A 249 -10.79 -15.08 -9.01
C ASP A 249 -10.46 -14.78 -7.54
N GLY A 250 -11.40 -14.20 -6.79
CA GLY A 250 -11.21 -13.81 -5.40
C GLY A 250 -10.32 -12.58 -5.21
N LYS A 251 -9.97 -11.84 -6.28
CA LYS A 251 -9.25 -10.57 -6.20
C LYS A 251 -10.23 -9.40 -6.02
N SER A 252 -9.81 -8.38 -5.29
CA SER A 252 -10.60 -7.17 -5.08
C SER A 252 -10.77 -6.42 -6.42
N GLN A 253 -12.00 -6.00 -6.72
CA GLN A 253 -12.32 -5.20 -7.89
C GLN A 253 -12.44 -3.74 -7.49
N ALA A 254 -11.54 -2.89 -7.98
CA ALA A 254 -11.59 -1.45 -7.76
C ALA A 254 -12.47 -0.78 -8.81
N ASP A 255 -13.27 0.20 -8.39
CA ASP A 255 -14.04 1.07 -9.28
C ASP A 255 -13.13 2.05 -10.03
N TYR A 256 -11.99 2.41 -9.41
CA TYR A 256 -10.94 3.19 -10.06
C TYR A 256 -9.55 2.76 -9.57
N SER A 257 -8.65 2.51 -10.53
CA SER A 257 -7.27 2.11 -10.27
C SER A 257 -6.28 3.12 -10.85
N TYR A 258 -5.32 3.55 -10.04
CA TYR A 258 -4.20 4.40 -10.43
C TYR A 258 -2.89 3.75 -9.97
N GLY A 259 -2.33 2.92 -10.85
CA GLY A 259 -1.12 2.16 -10.60
C GLY A 259 0.15 3.02 -10.58
N TYR A 260 1.24 2.39 -10.18
CA TYR A 260 2.52 3.06 -9.99
C TYR A 260 3.18 3.48 -11.32
N GLY A 261 3.04 2.69 -12.38
CA GLY A 261 3.57 3.02 -13.71
C GLY A 261 2.94 4.28 -14.31
N ARG A 262 1.62 4.39 -14.21
CA ARG A 262 0.84 5.56 -14.61
C ARG A 262 1.24 6.76 -13.76
N ALA A 263 1.47 6.57 -12.47
CA ALA A 263 1.97 7.64 -11.61
C ALA A 263 3.35 8.18 -12.00
N ILE A 264 4.24 7.32 -12.50
CA ILE A 264 5.51 7.76 -13.06
C ILE A 264 5.30 8.51 -14.39
N ARG A 265 4.47 7.96 -15.29
CA ARG A 265 4.15 8.58 -16.59
C ARG A 265 3.58 9.99 -16.43
N ASP A 266 2.62 10.14 -15.53
CA ASP A 266 1.95 11.42 -15.24
C ASP A 266 2.87 12.38 -14.45
N GLY A 267 4.11 11.98 -14.16
CA GLY A 267 5.09 12.75 -13.41
C GLY A 267 4.71 12.97 -11.94
N VAL A 268 3.76 12.20 -11.43
CA VAL A 268 3.26 12.26 -10.03
C VAL A 268 4.22 11.56 -9.07
N CYS A 269 4.81 10.46 -9.51
CA CYS A 269 5.82 9.70 -8.80
C CYS A 269 7.14 9.72 -9.58
N ARG A 270 8.25 9.52 -8.88
CA ARG A 270 9.57 9.28 -9.50
C ARG A 270 9.89 7.78 -9.48
N GLN A 271 10.71 7.34 -10.42
CA GLN A 271 11.17 5.95 -10.50
C GLN A 271 12.07 5.58 -9.31
N VAL A 272 12.20 4.27 -9.10
CA VAL A 272 13.09 3.68 -8.10
C VAL A 272 14.18 2.89 -8.82
N ASP A 273 15.37 2.90 -8.25
CA ASP A 273 16.52 2.12 -8.70
C ASP A 273 16.97 1.25 -7.53
N PHE A 274 16.75 -0.06 -7.65
CA PHE A 274 17.06 -1.03 -6.60
C PHE A 274 18.48 -1.55 -6.77
N HIS A 275 19.34 -1.39 -5.76
CA HIS A 275 20.70 -1.91 -5.73
C HIS A 275 20.81 -3.06 -4.74
N PHE A 276 21.13 -4.25 -5.23
CA PHE A 276 21.27 -5.45 -4.43
C PHE A 276 22.74 -5.76 -4.13
N TYR A 277 23.02 -6.07 -2.87
CA TYR A 277 24.36 -6.40 -2.40
C TYR A 277 24.41 -7.82 -1.86
N ASP A 278 25.39 -8.58 -2.31
CA ASP A 278 25.67 -9.96 -1.90
C ASP A 278 26.86 -10.02 -0.94
N GLY A 279 27.16 -11.21 -0.43
CA GLY A 279 28.32 -11.49 0.40
C GLY A 279 28.18 -12.85 1.08
N GLU A 280 29.31 -13.51 1.35
CA GLU A 280 29.36 -14.78 2.07
C GLU A 280 29.00 -14.54 3.55
N MET A 281 27.93 -15.16 4.02
CA MET A 281 27.48 -15.14 5.40
C MET A 281 27.91 -16.42 6.09
N LYS A 282 28.48 -16.29 7.30
CA LYS A 282 28.88 -17.42 8.15
C LYS A 282 28.09 -17.36 9.45
N TRP A 283 27.38 -18.42 9.76
CA TRP A 283 26.59 -18.55 10.99
C TRP A 283 26.78 -19.92 11.63
N GLN A 284 26.53 -19.98 12.93
CA GLN A 284 26.57 -21.20 13.70
C GLN A 284 25.16 -21.68 14.01
N GLY A 285 24.89 -22.95 13.71
CA GLY A 285 23.70 -23.65 14.18
C GLY A 285 23.77 -23.96 15.67
N SER A 286 22.63 -24.32 16.25
CA SER A 286 22.52 -24.77 17.66
C SER A 286 23.30 -26.07 17.94
N ASP A 287 23.64 -26.81 16.89
CA ASP A 287 24.50 -27.99 16.89
C ASP A 287 26.00 -27.65 16.83
N HIS A 288 26.36 -26.38 16.96
CA HIS A 288 27.71 -25.83 16.78
C HIS A 288 28.28 -26.01 15.37
N VAL A 289 27.50 -26.47 14.40
CA VAL A 289 27.94 -26.59 13.02
C VAL A 289 27.98 -25.21 12.38
N THR A 290 29.15 -24.83 11.86
CA THR A 290 29.32 -23.60 11.10
C THR A 290 28.87 -23.84 9.67
N SER A 291 27.91 -23.05 9.22
CA SER A 291 27.44 -23.01 7.84
C SER A 291 27.88 -21.71 7.18
N SER A 292 28.11 -21.75 5.86
CA SER A 292 28.33 -20.54 5.07
C SER A 292 27.57 -20.56 3.75
N ALA A 293 27.11 -19.39 3.31
CA ALA A 293 26.49 -19.21 2.01
C ALA A 293 26.45 -17.73 1.60
N ASN A 294 26.41 -17.46 0.30
CA ASN A 294 26.12 -16.13 -0.23
C ASN A 294 24.63 -15.80 -0.05
N LEU A 295 24.29 -14.51 0.10
CA LEU A 295 22.90 -14.03 0.18
C LEU A 295 22.12 -14.29 -1.11
N SER A 296 22.79 -14.21 -2.26
CA SER A 296 22.21 -14.42 -3.59
C SER A 296 21.87 -15.88 -3.89
N ALA A 297 22.47 -16.82 -3.17
CA ALA A 297 22.35 -18.25 -3.42
C ALA A 297 20.93 -18.76 -3.18
N GLU A 298 20.55 -19.81 -3.91
CA GLU A 298 19.32 -20.55 -3.67
C GLU A 298 19.46 -21.40 -2.41
N LEU A 299 18.99 -20.85 -1.30
CA LEU A 299 19.09 -21.46 0.01
C LEU A 299 17.73 -21.98 0.49
N GLN A 300 17.79 -23.04 1.31
CA GLN A 300 16.63 -23.43 2.09
C GLN A 300 16.19 -22.26 2.98
N ARG A 301 14.89 -22.16 3.23
CA ARG A 301 14.27 -20.99 3.89
C ARG A 301 14.91 -20.64 5.25
N SER A 302 15.35 -21.65 6.00
CA SER A 302 16.06 -21.50 7.27
C SER A 302 17.44 -20.85 7.10
N ASP A 303 18.17 -21.29 6.08
CA ASP A 303 19.53 -20.83 5.81
C ASP A 303 19.51 -19.45 5.17
N ALA A 304 18.54 -19.17 4.29
CA ALA A 304 18.28 -17.82 3.79
C ALA A 304 17.95 -16.83 4.91
N SER A 305 17.20 -17.26 5.94
CA SER A 305 16.87 -16.40 7.08
C SER A 305 18.08 -16.16 7.98
N ALA A 306 18.90 -17.18 8.22
CA ALA A 306 20.14 -17.06 8.99
C ALA A 306 21.21 -16.21 8.28
N ALA A 307 21.36 -16.37 6.96
CA ALA A 307 22.25 -15.54 6.16
C ALA A 307 21.81 -14.08 6.22
N LEU A 308 20.51 -13.80 6.06
CA LEU A 308 19.97 -12.45 6.19
C LEU A 308 20.18 -11.89 7.61
N GLU A 309 19.92 -12.67 8.65
CA GLU A 309 20.20 -12.28 10.04
C GLU A 309 21.65 -11.89 10.25
N THR A 310 22.58 -12.66 9.66
CA THR A 310 24.03 -12.39 9.72
C THR A 310 24.39 -11.11 9.00
N ALA A 311 23.81 -10.83 7.82
CA ALA A 311 24.03 -9.59 7.08
C ALA A 311 23.51 -8.35 7.85
N LEU A 312 22.35 -8.50 8.51
CA LEU A 312 21.72 -7.45 9.31
C LEU A 312 22.31 -7.36 10.74
N ASP A 313 23.26 -8.20 11.12
CA ASP A 313 23.89 -8.11 12.42
C ASP A 313 24.95 -6.99 12.42
N PRO A 314 24.87 -6.00 13.32
CA PRO A 314 25.84 -4.91 13.36
C PRO A 314 27.29 -5.36 13.62
N GLY A 315 27.49 -6.51 14.27
CA GLY A 315 28.80 -7.06 14.62
C GLY A 315 29.55 -7.68 13.45
N THR A 316 28.88 -8.03 12.35
CA THR A 316 29.53 -8.71 11.21
C THR A 316 30.26 -7.74 10.27
N GLY A 317 29.99 -6.44 10.38
CA GLY A 317 30.63 -5.40 9.56
C GLY A 317 30.06 -5.24 8.13
N TRP A 318 29.24 -6.18 7.66
CA TRP A 318 28.62 -6.10 6.33
C TRP A 318 27.72 -4.85 6.20
N MET A 319 26.85 -4.61 7.19
CA MET A 319 25.95 -3.46 7.17
C MET A 319 26.70 -2.12 7.21
N ARG A 320 27.84 -2.04 7.92
CA ARG A 320 28.67 -0.82 7.94
C ARG A 320 29.13 -0.46 6.53
N LYS A 321 29.57 -1.44 5.75
CA LYS A 321 29.99 -1.22 4.36
C LYS A 321 28.81 -0.87 3.45
N LEU A 322 27.67 -1.55 3.60
CA LEU A 322 26.44 -1.20 2.86
C LEU A 322 26.01 0.25 3.13
N LEU A 323 25.99 0.67 4.39
CA LEU A 323 25.70 2.05 4.78
C LEU A 323 26.71 3.03 4.18
N GLY A 324 27.98 2.65 4.05
CA GLY A 324 29.00 3.43 3.36
C GLY A 324 28.70 3.62 1.86
N HIS A 325 28.28 2.56 1.16
CA HIS A 325 27.85 2.67 -0.23
C HIS A 325 26.63 3.59 -0.39
N ALA A 326 25.63 3.43 0.49
CA ALA A 326 24.43 4.27 0.48
C ALA A 326 24.74 5.75 0.81
N ASP A 327 25.65 6.03 1.74
CA ASP A 327 26.09 7.41 2.05
C ASP A 327 26.86 8.04 0.89
N ASN A 328 27.70 7.28 0.20
CA ASN A 328 28.38 7.77 -1.00
C ASN A 328 27.38 8.16 -2.10
N ALA A 329 26.37 7.32 -2.35
CA ALA A 329 25.30 7.62 -3.30
C ALA A 329 24.49 8.86 -2.86
N LEU A 330 24.16 8.98 -1.57
CA LEU A 330 23.47 10.16 -1.04
C LEU A 330 24.31 11.43 -1.18
N ARG A 331 25.63 11.37 -0.92
CA ARG A 331 26.54 12.51 -1.10
C ARG A 331 26.59 12.98 -2.55
N GLN A 332 26.68 12.04 -3.49
CA GLN A 332 26.66 12.35 -4.92
C GLN A 332 25.34 13.02 -5.31
N LEU A 333 24.21 12.44 -4.90
CA LEU A 333 22.89 13.01 -5.18
C LEU A 333 22.73 14.41 -4.56
N ARG A 334 23.31 14.66 -3.38
CA ARG A 334 23.26 15.97 -2.73
C ARG A 334 24.06 17.07 -3.44
N THR A 335 24.87 16.74 -4.45
CA THR A 335 25.45 17.75 -5.34
C THR A 335 24.39 18.36 -6.27
N GLU A 336 23.36 17.59 -6.62
CA GLU A 336 22.23 18.00 -7.45
C GLU A 336 21.03 18.45 -6.61
N VAL A 337 20.75 17.72 -5.53
CA VAL A 337 19.61 17.94 -4.63
C VAL A 337 20.12 18.13 -3.19
N PRO A 338 20.53 19.36 -2.80
CA PRO A 338 21.23 19.61 -1.54
C PRO A 338 20.51 19.14 -0.27
N LYS A 339 19.17 19.05 -0.31
CA LYS A 339 18.33 18.62 0.82
C LYS A 339 17.96 17.14 0.81
N ALA A 340 18.43 16.34 -0.16
CA ALA A 340 18.15 14.92 -0.25
C ALA A 340 18.53 14.21 1.07
N GLY A 341 17.60 13.40 1.58
CA GLY A 341 17.72 12.65 2.82
C GLY A 341 17.76 11.15 2.58
N GLY A 342 18.47 10.44 3.45
CA GLY A 342 18.51 8.99 3.52
C GLY A 342 17.62 8.44 4.63
N LEU A 343 17.03 7.25 4.43
CA LEU A 343 16.29 6.51 5.45
C LEU A 343 16.82 5.08 5.57
N VAL A 344 17.20 4.67 6.78
CA VAL A 344 17.50 3.27 7.12
C VAL A 344 16.31 2.66 7.84
N ILE A 345 15.76 1.58 7.29
CA ILE A 345 14.63 0.85 7.86
C ILE A 345 15.16 -0.36 8.63
N ALA A 346 15.31 -0.21 9.94
CA ALA A 346 15.81 -1.24 10.84
C ALA A 346 14.69 -2.16 11.35
N TYR A 347 15.06 -3.40 11.70
CA TYR A 347 14.12 -4.38 12.24
C TYR A 347 13.80 -4.16 13.72
N ARG A 348 14.80 -3.74 14.53
CA ARG A 348 14.69 -3.56 15.99
C ARG A 348 15.41 -2.30 16.47
N GLY A 349 15.00 -1.78 17.63
CA GLY A 349 15.60 -0.58 18.24
C GLY A 349 17.09 -0.70 18.55
N SER A 350 17.55 -1.87 19.00
CA SER A 350 18.98 -2.13 19.21
C SER A 350 19.78 -2.00 17.91
N GLN A 351 19.28 -2.56 16.81
CA GLN A 351 19.89 -2.44 15.49
C GLN A 351 19.84 -0.98 14.97
N ALA A 352 18.71 -0.28 15.14
CA ALA A 352 18.60 1.12 14.74
C ALA A 352 19.66 2.00 15.43
N ARG A 353 19.85 1.84 16.75
CA ARG A 353 20.90 2.57 17.48
C ARG A 353 22.31 2.20 17.00
N ALA A 354 22.56 0.92 16.72
CA ALA A 354 23.85 0.48 16.20
C ALA A 354 24.13 1.03 14.79
N TYR A 355 23.16 1.02 13.88
CA TYR A 355 23.27 1.60 12.55
C TYR A 355 23.45 3.12 12.60
N ALA A 356 22.78 3.78 13.54
CA ALA A 356 22.96 5.21 13.77
C ALA A 356 24.39 5.55 14.19
N GLN A 357 24.99 4.74 15.05
CA GLN A 357 26.39 4.87 15.45
C GLN A 357 27.34 4.62 14.27
N MET A 358 27.09 3.58 13.45
CA MET A 358 27.87 3.34 12.23
C MET A 358 27.79 4.52 11.26
N LEU A 359 26.60 5.07 11.04
CA LEU A 359 26.42 6.25 10.21
C LEU A 359 27.15 7.45 10.79
N PHE A 360 27.14 7.67 12.09
CA PHE A 360 27.94 8.74 12.71
C PHE A 360 29.44 8.56 12.41
N GLU A 361 29.96 7.34 12.49
CA GLU A 361 31.36 7.04 12.19
C GLU A 361 31.71 7.19 10.70
N ILE A 362 30.79 6.85 9.79
CA ILE A 362 30.96 7.01 8.33
C ILE A 362 30.87 8.50 7.93
N THR A 363 29.95 9.22 8.55
CA THR A 363 29.51 10.53 8.06
C THR A 363 30.07 11.71 8.84
N GLY A 364 30.48 11.50 10.09
CA GLY A 364 30.81 12.55 11.06
C GLY A 364 29.58 13.30 11.62
N GLU A 365 28.36 12.95 11.20
CA GLU A 365 27.12 13.64 11.57
C GLU A 365 26.16 12.65 12.26
N ARG A 366 25.55 13.07 13.38
CA ARG A 366 24.62 12.20 14.09
C ARG A 366 23.31 12.11 13.30
N PRO A 367 22.85 10.91 12.91
CA PRO A 367 21.57 10.76 12.26
C PRO A 367 20.42 11.01 13.25
N THR A 368 19.26 11.39 12.72
CA THR A 368 18.02 11.38 13.51
C THR A 368 17.60 9.94 13.72
N VAL A 369 17.34 9.54 14.97
CA VAL A 369 16.91 8.19 15.31
C VAL A 369 15.50 8.24 15.85
N VAL A 370 14.63 7.39 15.30
CA VAL A 370 13.21 7.31 15.69
C VAL A 370 12.86 5.86 15.98
N LEU A 371 12.54 5.56 17.24
CA LEU A 371 12.21 4.21 17.69
C LEU A 371 10.71 4.07 17.88
N SER A 372 10.20 2.85 17.69
CA SER A 372 8.76 2.58 17.88
C SER A 372 8.29 2.80 19.32
N GLU A 373 9.22 2.78 20.29
CA GLU A 373 8.97 3.01 21.72
C GLU A 373 8.80 4.49 22.07
N ASP A 374 9.19 5.41 21.18
CA ASP A 374 9.18 6.85 21.43
C ASP A 374 7.76 7.47 21.32
N GLY A 375 6.74 6.67 20.99
CA GLY A 375 5.34 7.08 21.01
C GLY A 375 5.08 8.35 20.19
N PRO A 376 4.39 9.38 20.73
CA PRO A 376 4.16 10.64 20.05
C PRO A 376 5.43 11.42 19.67
N GLU A 377 6.53 11.25 20.41
CA GLU A 377 7.81 11.95 20.16
C GLU A 377 8.47 11.47 18.87
N ALA A 378 8.17 10.24 18.44
CA ALA A 378 8.62 9.69 17.15
C ALA A 378 8.19 10.58 15.97
N ASN A 379 6.95 11.07 15.98
CA ASN A 379 6.41 11.91 14.91
C ASN A 379 7.12 13.27 14.86
N ALA A 380 7.33 13.89 16.02
CA ALA A 380 8.05 15.16 16.13
C ALA A 380 9.49 15.03 15.59
N GLY A 381 10.17 13.91 15.87
CA GLY A 381 11.49 13.61 15.31
C GLY A 381 11.49 13.52 13.78
N ILE A 382 10.45 12.90 13.19
CA ILE A 382 10.32 12.76 11.73
C ILE A 382 9.98 14.12 11.09
N GLU A 383 9.10 14.91 11.69
CA GLU A 383 8.78 16.27 11.22
C GLU A 383 10.00 17.20 11.28
N ALA A 384 10.73 17.17 12.39
CA ALA A 384 11.99 17.91 12.54
C ALA A 384 13.00 17.47 11.46
N PHE A 385 13.12 16.17 11.22
CA PHE A 385 13.97 15.67 10.13
C PHE A 385 13.48 16.16 8.76
N ALA A 386 12.17 16.17 8.49
CA ALA A 386 11.59 16.62 7.22
C ALA A 386 11.89 18.09 6.92
N GLN A 387 11.95 18.93 7.95
CA GLN A 387 12.25 20.36 7.83
C GLN A 387 13.75 20.68 7.86
N SER A 388 14.58 19.77 8.36
CA SER A 388 16.03 19.93 8.47
C SER A 388 16.80 19.67 7.17
N THR A 389 18.12 19.89 7.21
CA THR A 389 19.07 19.48 6.16
C THR A 389 19.86 18.23 6.52
N ALA A 390 19.54 17.59 7.65
CA ALA A 390 20.22 16.40 8.16
C ALA A 390 20.26 15.29 7.11
N ARG A 391 21.34 14.52 7.07
CA ARG A 391 21.50 13.51 6.00
C ARG A 391 20.65 12.27 6.20
N TRP A 392 20.61 11.72 7.42
CA TRP A 392 20.09 10.38 7.66
C TRP A 392 19.03 10.34 8.76
N LEU A 393 17.96 9.60 8.49
CA LEU A 393 16.96 9.14 9.44
C LEU A 393 17.12 7.62 9.61
N VAL A 394 17.19 7.13 10.84
CA VAL A 394 17.19 5.70 11.16
C VAL A 394 15.94 5.38 11.95
N ALA A 395 15.17 4.41 11.49
CA ALA A 395 13.90 4.10 12.12
C ALA A 395 13.62 2.60 12.23
N VAL A 396 12.87 2.21 13.26
CA VAL A 396 12.48 0.82 13.53
C VAL A 396 11.06 0.57 13.07
N ARG A 397 10.89 -0.45 12.21
CA ARG A 397 9.59 -0.72 11.56
C ARG A 397 9.03 0.61 11.03
N MET A 398 7.71 0.78 10.89
CA MET A 398 7.21 1.98 10.24
C MET A 398 7.58 3.24 11.04
N VAL A 399 8.46 4.05 10.43
CA VAL A 399 8.37 5.52 10.47
C VAL A 399 6.89 5.82 10.30
N SER A 400 6.20 6.21 11.36
CA SER A 400 4.78 6.63 11.40
C SER A 400 4.08 6.67 10.03
N GLU A 401 3.07 5.81 9.79
CA GLU A 401 2.26 5.78 8.56
C GLU A 401 1.66 7.15 8.16
N GLY A 402 1.71 8.16 9.03
CA GLY A 402 1.19 9.50 8.79
C GLY A 402 2.18 10.65 8.61
N VAL A 403 3.50 10.48 8.76
CA VAL A 403 4.44 11.60 8.53
C VAL A 403 5.09 11.47 7.16
N ASP A 404 4.82 12.44 6.29
CA ASP A 404 5.42 12.52 4.96
C ASP A 404 6.77 13.21 5.00
N VAL A 405 7.77 12.62 4.35
CA VAL A 405 9.12 13.19 4.23
C VAL A 405 9.51 13.24 2.75
N PRO A 406 9.04 14.25 1.99
CA PRO A 406 9.24 14.32 0.53
C PRO A 406 10.71 14.41 0.10
N ARG A 407 11.62 14.78 1.01
CA ARG A 407 13.06 14.90 0.72
C ARG A 407 13.83 13.58 0.82
N LEU A 408 13.21 12.50 1.29
CA LEU A 408 13.85 11.18 1.25
C LEU A 408 14.17 10.83 -0.19
N ALA A 409 15.34 10.24 -0.46
CA ALA A 409 15.79 9.89 -1.80
C ALA A 409 16.65 8.62 -1.84
N VAL A 410 17.32 8.29 -0.74
CA VAL A 410 18.13 7.08 -0.61
C VAL A 410 17.58 6.22 0.54
N GLY A 411 17.29 4.95 0.28
CA GLY A 411 16.76 4.00 1.25
C GLY A 411 17.72 2.85 1.51
N VAL A 412 17.84 2.40 2.76
CA VAL A 412 18.52 1.15 3.12
C VAL A 412 17.51 0.20 3.76
N TYR A 413 17.22 -0.90 3.08
CA TYR A 413 16.25 -1.91 3.52
C TYR A 413 16.93 -2.90 4.48
N ALA A 414 17.07 -2.51 5.74
CA ALA A 414 17.79 -3.26 6.78
C ALA A 414 16.84 -4.04 7.71
N THR A 415 15.89 -4.77 7.12
CA THR A 415 14.84 -5.49 7.86
C THR A 415 14.64 -6.93 7.36
N GLN A 416 14.17 -7.79 8.26
CA GLN A 416 13.84 -9.18 7.96
C GLN A 416 12.44 -9.34 7.36
N THR A 417 11.62 -8.28 7.36
CA THR A 417 10.26 -8.33 6.80
C THR A 417 10.32 -8.43 5.28
N LYS A 418 9.64 -9.44 4.72
CA LYS A 418 9.63 -9.76 3.28
C LYS A 418 8.21 -9.77 2.70
N THR A 419 7.24 -9.19 3.41
CA THR A 419 5.86 -9.13 2.91
C THR A 419 5.75 -8.05 1.85
N GLU A 420 4.98 -8.32 0.80
CA GLU A 420 4.79 -7.39 -0.32
C GLU A 420 4.23 -6.05 0.17
N MET A 421 3.22 -6.07 1.02
CA MET A 421 2.62 -4.87 1.61
C MET A 421 3.67 -3.99 2.31
N PHE A 422 4.49 -4.57 3.19
CA PHE A 422 5.51 -3.81 3.90
C PHE A 422 6.56 -3.25 2.93
N PHE A 423 6.98 -4.04 1.94
CA PHE A 423 7.93 -3.61 0.93
C PHE A 423 7.38 -2.43 0.12
N ARG A 424 6.13 -2.51 -0.35
CA ARG A 424 5.45 -1.42 -1.08
C ARG A 424 5.28 -0.17 -0.24
N GLN A 425 4.90 -0.29 1.03
CA GLN A 425 4.81 0.84 1.94
C GLN A 425 6.18 1.49 2.18
N ALA A 426 7.24 0.69 2.31
CA ALA A 426 8.61 1.19 2.45
C ALA A 426 9.06 1.94 1.19
N VAL A 427 8.90 1.35 0.00
CA VAL A 427 9.22 1.97 -1.29
C VAL A 427 8.39 3.24 -1.51
N GLY A 428 7.10 3.22 -1.16
CA GLY A 428 6.16 4.33 -1.28
C GLY A 428 6.56 5.62 -0.56
N ARG A 429 7.52 5.55 0.38
CA ARG A 429 8.10 6.72 1.05
C ARG A 429 9.12 7.46 0.19
N PHE A 430 9.67 6.78 -0.81
CA PHE A 430 10.68 7.31 -1.72
C PHE A 430 10.12 7.62 -3.11
N VAL A 431 8.89 7.27 -3.43
CA VAL A 431 8.35 7.51 -4.80
C VAL A 431 7.74 8.90 -4.97
N ARG A 432 7.57 9.67 -3.90
CA ARG A 432 6.99 11.02 -3.96
C ARG A 432 7.95 11.96 -4.69
N ARG A 433 7.40 12.71 -5.65
CA ARG A 433 8.15 13.70 -6.44
C ARG A 433 7.81 15.11 -5.99
N LYS A 434 8.81 15.98 -5.80
CA LYS A 434 8.58 17.44 -5.74
C LYS A 434 8.58 18.04 -7.13
N LYS A 435 7.90 19.18 -7.27
CA LYS A 435 7.97 19.98 -8.49
C LYS A 435 9.45 20.29 -8.77
N ASP A 436 9.91 19.98 -9.97
CA ASP A 436 11.28 20.22 -10.47
C ASP A 436 12.37 19.22 -9.99
N GLU A 437 12.02 18.10 -9.35
CA GLU A 437 12.97 17.01 -9.07
C GLU A 437 12.90 15.91 -10.16
N GLU A 438 14.00 15.68 -10.87
CA GLU A 438 14.18 14.61 -11.88
C GLU A 438 15.35 13.72 -11.50
N HIS A 439 15.15 12.91 -10.46
CA HIS A 439 16.12 11.89 -10.07
C HIS A 439 15.38 10.63 -9.60
N PRO A 440 15.96 9.44 -9.80
CA PRO A 440 15.43 8.23 -9.19
C PRO A 440 15.59 8.25 -7.68
N ALA A 441 14.76 7.52 -6.97
CA ALA A 441 15.06 7.08 -5.62
C ALA A 441 16.00 5.86 -5.68
N LEU A 442 17.01 5.82 -4.81
CA LEU A 442 17.95 4.69 -4.74
C LEU A 442 17.63 3.83 -3.53
N ILE A 443 17.40 2.53 -3.71
CA ILE A 443 17.11 1.60 -2.60
C ILE A 443 18.16 0.50 -2.54
N PHE A 444 18.90 0.47 -1.44
CA PHE A 444 19.95 -0.50 -1.15
C PHE A 444 19.37 -1.65 -0.32
N ALA A 445 19.53 -2.89 -0.79
CA ALA A 445 18.98 -4.07 -0.13
C ALA A 445 19.93 -5.29 -0.20
N PRO A 446 19.84 -6.23 0.76
CA PRO A 446 20.52 -7.53 0.65
C PRO A 446 20.00 -8.33 -0.56
N ALA A 447 20.89 -9.02 -1.29
CA ALA A 447 20.62 -9.73 -2.54
C ALA A 447 19.80 -11.03 -2.41
N ILE A 448 18.83 -11.10 -1.49
CA ILE A 448 18.00 -12.29 -1.28
C ILE A 448 16.88 -12.38 -2.31
N ALA A 449 16.58 -13.60 -2.76
CA ALA A 449 15.57 -13.86 -3.79
C ALA A 449 14.18 -13.22 -3.49
N PRO A 450 13.63 -13.27 -2.26
CA PRO A 450 12.34 -12.64 -1.98
C PRO A 450 12.30 -11.13 -2.24
N LEU A 451 13.37 -10.39 -1.94
CA LEU A 451 13.41 -8.94 -2.17
C LEU A 451 13.60 -8.63 -3.66
N ARG A 452 14.39 -9.44 -4.39
CA ARG A 452 14.54 -9.31 -5.84
C ARG A 452 13.21 -9.50 -6.56
N VAL A 453 12.43 -10.52 -6.18
CA VAL A 453 11.09 -10.76 -6.74
C VAL A 453 10.14 -9.57 -6.48
N LEU A 454 10.13 -9.04 -5.26
CA LEU A 454 9.29 -7.89 -4.92
C LEU A 454 9.69 -6.62 -5.70
N ALA A 455 10.99 -6.36 -5.85
CA ALA A 455 11.48 -5.25 -6.67
C ALA A 455 11.10 -5.42 -8.15
N ALA A 456 11.26 -6.63 -8.70
CA ALA A 456 10.85 -6.94 -10.06
C ALA A 456 9.33 -6.80 -10.27
N GLN A 457 8.50 -7.11 -9.27
CA GLN A 457 7.05 -6.88 -9.33
C GLN A 457 6.70 -5.40 -9.37
N VAL A 458 7.34 -4.57 -8.52
CA VAL A 458 7.16 -3.12 -8.53
C VAL A 458 7.52 -2.55 -9.90
N GLU A 459 8.61 -3.01 -10.51
CA GLU A 459 9.04 -2.56 -11.84
C GLU A 459 8.18 -3.11 -12.99
N LYS A 460 7.65 -4.33 -12.87
CA LYS A 460 6.72 -4.90 -13.84
C LYS A 460 5.41 -4.13 -13.94
N GLU A 461 4.91 -3.60 -12.83
CA GLU A 461 3.74 -2.70 -12.87
C GLU A 461 4.03 -1.43 -13.67
N ILE A 462 5.28 -0.93 -13.63
CA ILE A 462 5.71 0.23 -14.42
C ILE A 462 5.69 -0.12 -15.92
N GLN A 463 6.31 -1.24 -16.29
CA GLN A 463 6.39 -1.67 -17.68
C GLN A 463 5.02 -2.09 -18.26
N HIS A 464 4.22 -2.82 -17.47
CA HIS A 464 2.92 -3.31 -17.91
C HIS A 464 2.01 -2.14 -18.28
N GLU A 465 2.03 -1.05 -17.51
CA GLU A 465 1.24 0.13 -17.85
C GLU A 465 1.81 0.89 -19.05
N LEU A 466 3.13 1.02 -19.21
CA LEU A 466 3.77 1.64 -20.39
C LEU A 466 3.43 0.92 -21.71
N LYS A 467 3.28 -0.40 -21.66
CA LYS A 467 2.88 -1.22 -22.82
C LYS A 467 1.39 -1.11 -23.19
N LEU A 468 0.52 -0.59 -22.32
CA LEU A 468 -0.91 -0.42 -22.61
C LEU A 468 -1.21 0.58 -23.76
N GLU A 469 -0.23 1.35 -24.24
CA GLU A 469 -0.35 2.15 -25.49
C GLU A 469 0.18 1.41 -26.74
N GLU A 470 1.07 0.42 -26.62
CA GLU A 470 1.54 -0.40 -27.75
C GLU A 470 0.71 -1.67 -27.95
N GLU A 471 -0.03 -2.08 -26.91
CA GLU A 471 -0.78 -3.35 -26.84
C GLU A 471 -2.32 -3.14 -26.75
N GLU A 472 -2.87 -2.05 -27.33
CA GLU A 472 -4.27 -2.05 -27.83
C GLU A 472 -4.45 -3.00 -29.04
N PHE A 473 -3.35 -3.61 -29.51
CA PHE A 473 -3.30 -4.47 -30.68
C PHE A 473 -3.44 -5.97 -30.42
N GLU A 474 -3.12 -6.50 -29.24
CA GLU A 474 -3.09 -7.97 -29.05
C GLU A 474 -3.48 -8.38 -27.63
N LYS A 475 -4.78 -8.49 -27.36
CA LYS A 475 -5.32 -9.20 -26.18
C LYS A 475 -5.58 -10.66 -26.55
N GLU A 476 -5.02 -11.61 -25.79
CA GLU A 476 -5.77 -12.71 -25.13
C GLU A 476 -4.85 -13.76 -24.42
N GLN A 477 -5.33 -14.25 -23.26
CA GLN A 477 -4.89 -15.41 -22.41
C GLN A 477 -3.76 -15.10 -21.40
N GLY A 478 -3.83 -15.36 -20.09
CA GLY A 478 -4.78 -16.04 -19.18
C GLY A 478 -3.96 -16.61 -17.99
N GLU A 479 -4.28 -16.24 -16.73
CA GLU A 479 -3.51 -16.54 -15.49
C GLU A 479 -4.02 -17.76 -14.67
N GLU A 480 -3.10 -18.38 -13.90
CA GLU A 480 -3.30 -19.32 -12.77
C GLU A 480 -3.08 -18.64 -11.39
N SER A 481 -3.53 -19.25 -10.27
CA SER A 481 -2.91 -19.21 -8.90
C SER A 481 -3.70 -20.13 -7.92
N ASN A 482 -3.36 -20.46 -6.65
CA ASN A 482 -2.15 -20.78 -5.88
C ASN A 482 -2.56 -21.18 -4.41
N GLY A 483 -1.66 -21.81 -3.63
CA GLY A 483 -1.53 -21.69 -2.14
C GLY A 483 -1.91 -22.91 -1.27
N GLN A 484 -1.32 -23.25 -0.10
CA GLN A 484 -0.33 -22.67 0.87
C GLN A 484 0.07 -23.74 1.95
N GLN A 485 1.11 -23.51 2.80
CA GLN A 485 1.07 -23.57 4.30
C GLN A 485 2.44 -23.41 5.04
N THR A 486 2.40 -23.26 6.38
CA THR A 486 3.22 -22.49 7.37
C THR A 486 4.17 -23.30 8.34
N PHE A 487 5.16 -22.63 9.00
CA PHE A 487 5.56 -22.65 10.46
C PHE A 487 7.07 -22.46 10.88
N GLU A 488 7.26 -21.79 12.03
CA GLU A 488 8.27 -21.72 13.15
C GLU A 488 9.81 -21.46 13.03
N LEU A 489 10.33 -20.64 13.98
CA LEU A 489 11.69 -20.06 14.07
C LEU A 489 12.59 -20.83 15.07
N PHE A 490 13.84 -21.11 14.69
CA PHE A 490 14.90 -21.62 15.59
C PHE A 490 16.02 -20.58 15.76
N ALA A 491 16.60 -20.50 16.95
CA ALA A 491 17.71 -19.59 17.26
C ALA A 491 19.03 -20.05 16.61
N ARG A 492 19.72 -19.12 15.91
CA ARG A 492 21.04 -19.30 15.30
C ARG A 492 21.93 -18.10 15.64
N ILE A 493 23.25 -18.29 15.64
CA ILE A 493 24.21 -17.26 16.07
C ILE A 493 25.03 -16.80 14.84
N PRO A 494 25.03 -15.51 14.50
CA PRO A 494 25.87 -14.99 13.42
C PRO A 494 27.34 -15.03 13.83
N ILE A 495 28.24 -15.41 12.90
CA ILE A 495 29.69 -15.50 13.16
C ILE A 495 30.43 -14.38 12.43
N ALA A 496 30.27 -14.30 11.11
CA ALA A 496 31.01 -13.37 10.27
C ALA A 496 30.31 -13.17 8.93
N ALA A 497 30.64 -12.08 8.23
CA ALA A 497 30.22 -11.84 6.86
C ALA A 497 31.42 -11.36 6.04
N SER A 498 31.44 -11.66 4.74
CA SER A 498 32.37 -11.02 3.80
C SER A 498 31.98 -9.56 3.57
N GLU A 499 32.78 -8.84 2.80
CA GLU A 499 32.39 -7.50 2.36
C GLU A 499 31.17 -7.57 1.42
N PRO A 500 30.26 -6.57 1.47
CA PRO A 500 29.17 -6.48 0.51
C PRO A 500 29.72 -6.19 -0.88
N THR A 501 29.34 -7.03 -1.83
CA THR A 501 29.65 -6.83 -3.25
C THR A 501 28.36 -6.50 -4.00
N PHE A 502 28.41 -5.52 -4.90
CA PHE A 502 27.28 -5.22 -5.77
C PHE A 502 26.96 -6.46 -6.62
N ASP A 503 25.73 -6.96 -6.53
CA ASP A 503 25.26 -8.14 -7.26
C ASP A 503 24.50 -7.75 -8.52
N ARG A 504 23.53 -6.83 -8.40
CA ARG A 504 22.76 -6.31 -9.53
C ARG A 504 22.02 -5.03 -9.19
N ALA A 505 21.63 -4.29 -10.23
CA ALA A 505 20.60 -3.26 -10.11
C ALA A 505 19.32 -3.69 -10.83
N ILE A 506 18.15 -3.29 -10.34
CA ILE A 506 16.88 -3.45 -11.05
C ILE A 506 16.29 -2.05 -11.28
N HIS A 507 16.09 -1.69 -12.54
CA HIS A 507 15.53 -0.40 -12.95
C HIS A 507 14.86 -0.48 -14.32
N GLY A 508 13.71 0.17 -14.49
CA GLY A 508 12.96 0.17 -15.75
C GLY A 508 12.49 -1.23 -16.15
N GLY A 509 12.29 -2.13 -15.17
CA GLY A 509 11.98 -3.55 -15.36
C GLY A 509 13.08 -4.40 -15.99
N GLU A 510 14.32 -3.91 -16.03
CA GLU A 510 15.49 -4.66 -16.43
C GLU A 510 16.44 -4.90 -15.24
N GLU A 511 17.10 -6.06 -15.21
CA GLU A 511 18.19 -6.34 -14.27
C GLU A 511 19.53 -6.00 -14.92
N TYR A 512 20.43 -5.29 -14.25
CA TYR A 512 21.75 -4.90 -14.73
C TYR A 512 22.86 -5.60 -13.94
N THR A 513 23.86 -6.14 -14.65
CA THR A 513 24.98 -6.88 -14.06
C THR A 513 26.00 -5.95 -13.40
N PRO A 514 26.92 -6.47 -12.56
CA PRO A 514 28.01 -5.69 -11.99
C PRO A 514 28.89 -5.02 -13.05
N GLU A 515 29.16 -5.69 -14.17
CA GLU A 515 30.01 -5.16 -15.24
C GLU A 515 29.33 -3.97 -15.94
N GLU A 516 28.03 -4.08 -16.25
CA GLU A 516 27.25 -2.99 -16.83
C GLU A 516 27.18 -1.79 -15.87
N HIS A 517 26.98 -2.05 -14.58
CA HIS A 517 26.94 -1.02 -13.55
C HIS A 517 28.29 -0.30 -13.41
N GLU A 518 29.39 -1.04 -13.33
CA GLU A 518 30.74 -0.49 -13.20
C GLU A 518 31.14 0.32 -14.43
N TYR A 519 30.78 -0.16 -15.63
CA TYR A 519 31.03 0.59 -16.87
C TYR A 519 30.22 1.89 -16.91
N ALA A 520 28.93 1.86 -16.55
CA ALA A 520 28.11 3.06 -16.45
C ALA A 520 28.63 4.06 -15.42
N GLN A 521 29.11 3.59 -14.26
CA GLN A 521 29.76 4.44 -13.25
C GLN A 521 31.04 5.09 -13.77
N ARG A 522 31.87 4.35 -14.52
CA ARG A 522 33.07 4.89 -15.17
C ARG A 522 32.71 5.98 -16.18
N MET A 523 31.68 5.76 -17.01
CA MET A 523 31.19 6.79 -17.92
C MET A 523 30.69 8.03 -17.17
N LEU A 524 29.94 7.84 -16.09
CA LEU A 524 29.42 8.92 -15.26
C LEU A 524 30.55 9.82 -14.76
N GLN A 525 31.62 9.22 -14.25
CA GLN A 525 32.81 9.95 -13.78
C GLN A 525 33.62 10.56 -14.91
N GLN A 526 33.91 9.79 -15.96
CA GLN A 526 34.74 10.22 -17.09
C GLN A 526 34.14 11.42 -17.83
N TYR A 527 32.82 11.43 -18.01
CA TYR A 527 32.11 12.48 -18.72
C TYR A 527 31.42 13.47 -17.79
N SER A 528 31.59 13.34 -16.46
CA SER A 528 31.00 14.21 -15.44
C SER A 528 29.48 14.35 -15.57
N PHE A 529 28.79 13.26 -15.89
CA PHE A 529 27.33 13.22 -15.87
C PHE A 529 26.81 13.34 -14.42
N PRO A 530 25.60 13.88 -14.23
CA PRO A 530 24.96 13.86 -12.93
C PRO A 530 24.72 12.42 -12.45
N SER A 531 24.80 12.21 -11.15
CA SER A 531 24.55 10.93 -10.48
C SER A 531 23.15 10.37 -10.77
N SER A 532 22.17 11.25 -10.99
CA SER A 532 20.81 10.89 -11.42
C SER A 532 20.74 10.22 -12.79
N ALA A 533 21.74 10.41 -13.66
CA ALA A 533 21.80 9.79 -15.00
C ALA A 533 22.28 8.34 -14.98
N LEU A 534 22.72 7.81 -13.83
CA LEU A 534 23.28 6.45 -13.74
C LEU A 534 22.35 5.36 -14.33
N PRO A 535 21.03 5.36 -14.09
CA PRO A 535 20.17 4.34 -14.68
C PRO A 535 20.10 4.44 -16.21
N SER A 536 19.99 5.65 -16.76
CA SER A 536 19.97 5.87 -18.22
C SER A 536 21.30 5.46 -18.87
N LEU A 537 22.43 5.70 -18.20
CA LEU A 537 23.73 5.24 -18.66
C LEU A 537 23.82 3.71 -18.67
N ARG A 538 23.29 3.02 -17.66
CA ARG A 538 23.26 1.54 -17.67
C ARG A 538 22.46 0.99 -18.84
N GLN A 539 21.31 1.58 -19.14
CA GLN A 539 20.50 1.22 -20.30
C GLN A 539 21.28 1.40 -21.61
N MET A 540 21.92 2.56 -21.79
CA MET A 540 22.73 2.85 -22.98
C MET A 540 23.92 1.88 -23.13
N VAL A 541 24.60 1.54 -22.02
CA VAL A 541 25.73 0.61 -22.01
C VAL A 541 25.31 -0.78 -22.47
N ARG A 542 24.15 -1.25 -22.01
CA ARG A 542 23.57 -2.51 -22.45
C ARG A 542 23.28 -2.53 -23.96
N GLU A 543 22.64 -1.47 -24.46
CA GLU A 543 22.34 -1.33 -25.90
C GLU A 543 23.62 -1.35 -26.75
N GLN A 544 24.70 -0.73 -26.26
CA GLN A 544 25.98 -0.67 -26.96
C GLN A 544 26.80 -1.97 -26.89
N LEU A 545 26.76 -2.69 -25.76
CA LEU A 545 27.51 -3.93 -25.58
C LEU A 545 26.90 -5.12 -26.35
N GLY A 546 25.70 -4.94 -26.94
CA GLY A 546 25.04 -5.99 -27.72
C GLY A 546 24.71 -7.24 -26.90
N VAL A 547 24.65 -7.10 -25.57
CA VAL A 547 24.27 -8.19 -24.68
C VAL A 547 22.79 -8.46 -24.90
N PRO A 548 22.37 -9.70 -25.20
CA PRO A 548 20.96 -10.02 -25.35
C PRO A 548 20.19 -9.51 -24.13
N GLN A 549 19.03 -8.87 -24.31
CA GLN A 549 18.15 -8.52 -23.21
C GLN A 549 17.98 -9.75 -22.31
N ALA A 550 18.62 -9.74 -21.14
CA ALA A 550 18.23 -10.62 -20.05
C ALA A 550 16.89 -10.06 -19.56
N ARG A 551 15.82 -10.38 -20.31
CA ARG A 551 14.46 -10.23 -19.83
C ARG A 551 14.42 -10.91 -18.47
N VAL A 552 13.63 -10.38 -17.55
CA VAL A 552 13.27 -11.09 -16.32
C VAL A 552 12.59 -12.40 -16.72
N THR A 553 13.38 -13.44 -16.97
CA THR A 553 12.93 -14.82 -16.97
C THR A 553 12.60 -15.10 -15.52
N ILE A 554 11.32 -14.93 -15.19
CA ILE A 554 10.75 -15.77 -14.15
C ILE A 554 11.00 -17.17 -14.69
N GLU A 555 11.91 -17.93 -14.08
CA GLU A 555 11.82 -19.37 -14.17
C GLU A 555 10.53 -19.76 -13.45
N THR A 556 9.43 -19.73 -14.20
CA THR A 556 8.25 -20.49 -13.86
C THR A 556 8.69 -21.95 -13.89
N PRO A 557 8.49 -22.72 -12.81
CA PRO A 557 8.80 -24.14 -12.85
C PRO A 557 8.02 -24.76 -14.01
N ALA A 558 8.76 -25.34 -14.96
CA ALA A 558 8.16 -26.01 -16.10
C ALA A 558 7.13 -27.05 -15.60
N PRO A 559 5.97 -27.20 -16.25
CA PRO A 559 5.04 -28.27 -15.94
C PRO A 559 5.77 -29.59 -16.16
N ALA A 560 5.99 -30.33 -15.07
CA ALA A 560 6.66 -31.62 -15.10
C ALA A 560 5.85 -32.58 -15.96
N LYS A 561 6.26 -32.77 -17.21
CA LYS A 561 5.99 -33.99 -17.97
C LYS A 561 7.21 -34.87 -17.90
N ASP A 562 6.95 -36.03 -17.31
CA ASP A 562 7.63 -37.31 -17.47
C ASP A 562 9.13 -37.33 -17.14
N ALA A 563 9.39 -37.49 -15.84
CA ALA A 563 10.50 -38.31 -15.38
C ALA A 563 10.04 -39.21 -14.23
N ASN A 564 9.56 -40.40 -14.59
CA ASN A 564 9.56 -41.56 -13.71
C ASN A 564 10.99 -41.80 -13.20
N ALA A 565 11.27 -41.53 -11.91
CA ALA A 565 12.27 -42.26 -11.10
C ALA A 565 12.20 -41.88 -9.60
N GLY A 566 11.50 -42.71 -8.81
CA GLY A 566 11.88 -43.04 -7.43
C GLY A 566 11.68 -42.02 -6.30
N THR A 567 10.43 -41.75 -5.88
CA THR A 567 10.16 -41.15 -4.55
C THR A 567 10.79 -42.01 -3.44
N PRO A 568 11.63 -41.45 -2.54
CA PRO A 568 12.15 -42.20 -1.39
C PRO A 568 11.00 -42.80 -0.58
N ALA A 569 11.05 -44.10 -0.30
CA ALA A 569 9.94 -44.88 0.26
C ALA A 569 9.32 -44.25 1.53
N PHE A 570 10.12 -43.58 2.37
CA PHE A 570 9.61 -42.92 3.58
C PHE A 570 8.73 -41.69 3.29
N ARG A 571 9.02 -40.90 2.23
CA ARG A 571 8.20 -39.75 1.82
C ARG A 571 6.89 -40.21 1.18
N LEU A 572 6.95 -41.25 0.36
CA LEU A 572 5.76 -41.86 -0.24
C LEU A 572 4.83 -42.45 0.83
N ARG A 573 5.40 -43.11 1.84
CA ARG A 573 4.65 -43.64 2.98
C ARG A 573 3.97 -42.53 3.80
N LYS A 574 4.64 -41.40 4.03
CA LYS A 574 4.05 -40.24 4.72
C LYS A 574 2.89 -39.66 3.91
N LEU A 575 3.11 -39.38 2.63
CA LEU A 575 2.08 -38.84 1.73
C LEU A 575 0.83 -39.73 1.67
N LYS A 576 1.01 -41.04 1.53
CA LYS A 576 -0.12 -41.99 1.49
C LYS A 576 -0.84 -42.10 2.83
N ARG A 577 -0.13 -41.96 3.95
CA ARG A 577 -0.74 -41.92 5.30
C ARG A 577 -1.59 -40.66 5.50
N ASP A 578 -1.11 -39.52 5.02
CA ASP A 578 -1.81 -38.23 5.10
C ASP A 578 -3.03 -38.22 4.17
N GLU A 579 -2.91 -38.81 2.97
CA GLU A 579 -4.02 -39.03 2.03
C GLU A 579 -5.16 -39.82 2.68
N VAL A 580 -4.84 -40.97 3.29
CA VAL A 580 -5.83 -41.80 4.00
C VAL A 580 -6.47 -41.05 5.17
N SER A 581 -5.70 -40.27 5.94
CA SER A 581 -6.24 -39.47 7.05
C SER A 581 -7.18 -38.36 6.60
N ARG A 582 -6.85 -37.69 5.49
CA ARG A 582 -7.72 -36.67 4.89
C ARG A 582 -9.03 -37.27 4.40
N LEU A 583 -8.97 -38.43 3.72
CA LEU A 583 -10.17 -39.13 3.25
C LEU A 583 -11.04 -39.64 4.39
N ALA A 584 -10.44 -40.19 5.45
CA ALA A 584 -11.17 -40.63 6.64
C ALA A 584 -11.93 -39.47 7.33
N ARG A 585 -11.30 -38.29 7.45
CA ARG A 585 -11.97 -37.09 7.97
C ARG A 585 -13.13 -36.66 7.08
N ARG A 586 -12.94 -36.67 5.77
CA ARG A 586 -13.98 -36.28 4.81
C ARG A 586 -15.18 -37.24 4.83
N ILE A 587 -14.93 -38.55 4.87
CA ILE A 587 -15.98 -39.57 4.99
C ILE A 587 -16.73 -39.44 6.33
N SER A 588 -16.02 -39.17 7.43
CA SER A 588 -16.64 -38.96 8.75
C SER A 588 -17.63 -37.79 8.74
N ILE A 589 -17.26 -36.68 8.09
CA ILE A 589 -18.12 -35.49 7.93
C ILE A 589 -19.32 -35.80 7.03
N VAL A 590 -19.10 -36.43 5.86
CA VAL A 590 -20.15 -36.65 4.86
C VAL A 590 -21.14 -37.74 5.29
N ALA A 591 -20.66 -38.85 5.86
CA ALA A 591 -21.51 -39.96 6.32
C ALA A 591 -22.09 -39.76 7.73
N GLY A 592 -21.70 -38.70 8.45
CA GLY A 592 -22.10 -38.47 9.85
C GLY A 592 -21.62 -39.56 10.82
N LEU A 593 -20.54 -40.28 10.47
CA LEU A 593 -20.01 -41.39 11.26
C LEU A 593 -18.84 -40.92 12.14
N GLU A 594 -18.74 -41.49 13.34
CA GLU A 594 -17.58 -41.33 14.22
C GLU A 594 -16.27 -41.67 13.50
N HIS A 595 -15.28 -40.77 13.60
CA HIS A 595 -14.01 -40.91 12.88
C HIS A 595 -13.25 -42.20 13.25
N ALA A 596 -13.44 -42.72 14.47
CA ALA A 596 -12.90 -44.01 14.89
C ALA A 596 -13.50 -45.19 14.10
N VAL A 597 -14.80 -45.16 13.79
CA VAL A 597 -15.50 -46.19 13.00
C VAL A 597 -15.02 -46.16 11.56
N VAL A 598 -14.88 -44.97 10.99
CA VAL A 598 -14.35 -44.78 9.62
C VAL A 598 -12.92 -45.28 9.50
N GLN A 599 -12.05 -44.96 10.47
CA GLN A 599 -10.70 -45.50 10.48
C GLN A 599 -10.65 -47.01 10.71
N GLY A 600 -11.55 -47.56 11.52
CA GLY A 600 -11.68 -49.01 11.72
C GLY A 600 -11.89 -49.74 10.39
N ARG A 601 -12.86 -49.30 9.60
CA ARG A 601 -13.17 -49.89 8.28
C ARG A 601 -12.05 -49.71 7.26
N ILE A 602 -11.40 -48.55 7.23
CA ILE A 602 -10.24 -48.33 6.34
C ILE A 602 -9.06 -49.20 6.75
N ASN A 603 -8.80 -49.36 8.06
CA ASN A 603 -7.73 -50.22 8.57
C ASN A 603 -8.00 -51.71 8.25
N GLU A 604 -9.26 -52.14 8.34
CA GLU A 604 -9.70 -53.48 7.93
C GLU A 604 -9.49 -53.71 6.43
N ALA A 605 -9.86 -52.75 5.57
CA ALA A 605 -9.60 -52.80 4.13
C ALA A 605 -8.10 -52.81 3.76
N MET A 606 -7.26 -52.21 4.60
CA MET A 606 -5.79 -52.27 4.47
C MET A 606 -5.18 -53.57 5.03
N GLY A 607 -5.94 -54.36 5.79
CA GLY A 607 -5.45 -55.55 6.49
C GLY A 607 -4.46 -55.25 7.62
N VAL A 608 -4.60 -54.10 8.30
CA VAL A 608 -3.69 -53.68 9.40
C VAL A 608 -4.45 -53.36 10.68
N ARG A 609 -3.84 -53.64 11.84
CA ARG A 609 -4.43 -53.26 13.15
C ARG A 609 -4.35 -51.75 13.41
N LYS A 610 -3.26 -51.11 12.98
CA LYS A 610 -3.05 -49.66 13.09
C LYS A 610 -2.45 -49.13 11.79
N ARG A 611 -3.00 -48.03 11.28
CA ARG A 611 -2.46 -47.31 10.10
C ARG A 611 -0.98 -46.97 10.23
N ALA A 612 -0.49 -46.74 11.45
CA ALA A 612 0.90 -46.38 11.70
C ALA A 612 1.90 -47.46 11.24
N ASP A 613 1.44 -48.71 11.17
CA ASP A 613 2.24 -49.88 10.85
C ASP A 613 2.06 -50.31 9.38
N ALA A 614 1.23 -49.61 8.61
CA ALA A 614 0.93 -49.96 7.23
C ALA A 614 2.12 -49.72 6.29
N SER A 615 2.35 -50.66 5.36
CA SER A 615 3.25 -50.50 4.21
C SER A 615 2.64 -49.56 3.16
N ILE A 616 3.45 -49.10 2.21
CA ILE A 616 3.01 -48.18 1.14
C ILE A 616 1.86 -48.80 0.33
N LYS A 617 2.01 -50.08 -0.08
CA LYS A 617 0.99 -50.82 -0.82
C LYS A 617 -0.32 -50.95 -0.04
N GLN A 618 -0.24 -51.14 1.29
CA GLN A 618 -1.42 -51.17 2.15
C GLN A 618 -2.10 -49.79 2.26
N LEU A 619 -1.32 -48.71 2.37
CA LEU A 619 -1.88 -47.35 2.39
C LEU A 619 -2.54 -46.97 1.05
N GLU A 620 -2.01 -47.44 -0.08
CA GLU A 620 -2.65 -47.28 -1.39
C GLU A 620 -3.99 -48.02 -1.46
N THR A 621 -4.05 -49.26 -0.96
CA THR A 621 -5.31 -50.00 -0.83
C THR A 621 -6.32 -49.24 0.05
N GLY A 622 -5.86 -48.67 1.16
CA GLY A 622 -6.70 -47.87 2.06
C GLY A 622 -7.22 -46.59 1.41
N ALA A 623 -6.38 -45.88 0.66
CA ALA A 623 -6.77 -44.69 -0.07
C ALA A 623 -7.79 -45.01 -1.18
N ALA A 624 -7.56 -46.08 -1.94
CA ALA A 624 -8.48 -46.53 -2.99
C ALA A 624 -9.85 -46.95 -2.41
N PHE A 625 -9.85 -47.66 -1.28
CA PHE A 625 -11.07 -47.99 -0.55
C PHE A 625 -11.81 -46.74 -0.07
N ALA A 626 -11.11 -45.81 0.57
CA ALA A 626 -11.71 -44.58 1.08
C ALA A 626 -12.25 -43.67 -0.04
N HIS A 627 -11.57 -43.59 -1.19
CA HIS A 627 -12.07 -42.85 -2.36
C HIS A 627 -13.35 -43.48 -2.93
N ARG A 628 -13.43 -44.81 -3.02
CA ARG A 628 -14.65 -45.50 -3.46
C ARG A 628 -15.80 -45.27 -2.49
N TRP A 629 -15.54 -45.46 -1.19
CA TRP A 629 -16.54 -45.23 -0.17
C TRP A 629 -17.03 -43.78 -0.21
N LEU A 630 -16.13 -42.79 -0.33
CA LEU A 630 -16.52 -41.39 -0.44
C LEU A 630 -17.43 -41.14 -1.66
N LYS A 631 -17.14 -41.76 -2.82
CA LYS A 631 -17.99 -41.66 -4.03
C LYS A 631 -19.36 -42.31 -3.88
N GLU A 632 -19.52 -43.29 -2.99
CA GLU A 632 -20.80 -43.96 -2.75
C GLU A 632 -21.71 -43.17 -1.81
N ILE A 633 -21.14 -42.25 -1.02
CA ILE A 633 -21.86 -41.45 -0.01
C ILE A 633 -21.99 -39.96 -0.37
N THR A 634 -21.31 -39.51 -1.43
CA THR A 634 -21.48 -38.19 -2.07
C THR A 634 -22.22 -38.34 -3.37
#